data_AF-A0A965AUH0-F1
#
_entry.id   AF-A0A965AUH0-F1
#
_cell.length_a   1.000
_cell.length_b   1.000
_cell.length_c   1.000
_cell.angle_alpha   90.00
_cell.angle_beta   90.00
_cell.angle_gamma   90.00
#
_symmetry.space_group_name_H-M   'P 1'
#
loop_
_entity.id
_entity.type
_entity.pdbx_description
1 polymer ?
#
loop_
_entity_poly.entity_id
_entity_poly.type
_entity_poly.pdbx_seq_one_letter_code
_entity_poly.pdbx_strand_id
1 'polypeptide(L)' 'PFLELAREALTNSAARNRGLFRQDYVDRLLADPEQHITPLRGSKLWQLALLELWLQDHLPAGGVA' A
#
# COMPACT_ATOMS: atom_id res chain seq x y z
N PRO A 1 -7.76 13.23 -0.45
CA PRO A 1 -6.30 13.34 -0.66
C PRO A 1 -5.52 12.09 -0.20
N PHE A 2 -5.70 11.71 1.06
CA PHE A 2 -4.98 10.62 1.71
C PHE A 2 -5.34 9.21 1.20
N LEU A 3 -6.62 8.94 0.97
CA LEU A 3 -7.08 7.67 0.41
C LEU A 3 -6.58 7.46 -1.03
N GLU A 4 -6.58 8.52 -1.85
CA GLU A 4 -6.06 8.45 -3.22
C GLU A 4 -4.55 8.24 -3.24
N LEU A 5 -3.78 8.90 -2.35
CA LEU A 5 -2.34 8.62 -2.22
C LEU A 5 -2.08 7.15 -1.85
N ALA A 6 -2.85 6.58 -0.93
CA ALA A 6 -2.73 5.17 -0.57
C ALA A 6 -3.10 4.25 -1.75
N ARG A 7 -4.14 4.60 -2.51
CA ARG A 7 -4.54 3.88 -3.72
C ARG A 7 -3.44 3.90 -4.77
N GLU A 8 -2.91 5.07 -5.10
CA GLU A 8 -1.83 5.24 -6.08
C GLU A 8 -0.59 4.46 -5.67
N ALA A 9 -0.15 4.61 -4.42
CA ALA A 9 1.02 3.92 -3.89
C ALA A 9 0.90 2.40 -4.05
N LEU A 10 -0.26 1.82 -3.73
CA LEU A 10 -0.43 0.36 -3.69
C LEU A 10 -0.85 -0.28 -5.02
N THR A 11 -1.22 0.51 -6.03
CA THR A 11 -1.80 -0.03 -7.28
C THR A 11 -1.03 0.33 -8.55
N ASN A 12 0.00 1.18 -8.45
CA ASN A 12 0.83 1.55 -9.59
C ASN A 12 1.73 0.38 -10.06
N SER A 13 2.41 0.59 -11.20
CA SER A 13 3.26 -0.43 -11.81
C SER A 13 4.43 -0.85 -10.93
N ALA A 14 5.02 0.06 -10.14
CA ALA A 14 6.13 -0.29 -9.25
C ALA A 14 5.67 -1.28 -8.16
N ALA A 15 4.55 -0.98 -7.50
CA ALA A 15 3.95 -1.86 -6.49
C ALA A 15 3.51 -3.22 -7.07
N ARG A 16 2.87 -3.21 -8.25
CA ARG A 16 2.43 -4.44 -8.95
C ARG A 16 3.61 -5.32 -9.35
N ASN A 17 4.66 -4.73 -9.94
CA ASN A 17 5.85 -5.47 -10.36
C ASN A 17 6.60 -6.06 -9.18
N ARG A 18 6.58 -5.36 -8.04
CA ARG A 18 7.22 -5.82 -6.81
C ARG A 18 6.50 -7.02 -6.18
N GLY A 19 5.20 -7.15 -6.38
CA GLY A 19 4.43 -8.34 -5.97
C GLY A 19 4.33 -8.59 -4.45
N LEU A 20 4.63 -7.58 -3.61
CA LEU A 20 4.61 -7.73 -2.15
C LEU A 20 3.20 -7.79 -1.55
N PHE A 21 2.23 -7.12 -2.19
CA PHE A 21 0.87 -7.02 -1.66
C PHE A 21 -0.09 -7.90 -2.46
N ARG A 22 -0.95 -8.63 -1.76
CA ARG A 22 -2.07 -9.30 -2.41
C ARG A 22 -3.12 -8.27 -2.83
N GLN A 23 -3.36 -8.14 -4.14
CA GLN A 23 -4.32 -7.18 -4.70
C GLN A 23 -5.70 -7.31 -4.06
N ASP A 24 -6.20 -8.54 -3.89
CA ASP A 24 -7.52 -8.80 -3.31
C ASP A 24 -7.66 -8.31 -1.86
N TYR A 25 -6.56 -8.23 -1.12
CA TYR A 25 -6.55 -7.67 0.24
C TYR A 25 -6.46 -6.14 0.20
N VAL A 26 -5.63 -5.58 -0.67
CA VAL A 26 -5.54 -4.13 -0.90
C VAL A 26 -6.89 -3.57 -1.31
N ASP A 27 -7.59 -4.24 -2.23
CA ASP A 27 -8.91 -3.83 -2.71
C ASP A 27 -9.94 -3.80 -1.57
N ARG A 28 -9.92 -4.80 -0.68
CA ARG A 28 -10.77 -4.81 0.53
C ARG A 28 -10.46 -3.63 1.44
N LEU A 29 -9.17 -3.35 1.68
CA LEU A 29 -8.74 -2.23 2.51
C LEU A 29 -9.15 -0.87 1.92
N LEU A 30 -9.12 -0.73 0.60
CA LEU A 30 -9.51 0.49 -0.11
C LEU A 30 -11.03 0.69 -0.17
N ALA A 31 -11.80 -0.40 -0.14
CA ALA A 31 -13.26 -0.35 -0.19
C ALA A 31 -13.87 0.17 1.12
N ASP A 32 -13.29 -0.18 2.27
CA ASP A 32 -13.78 0.24 3.58
C ASP A 32 -12.62 0.49 4.59
N PRO A 33 -11.81 1.55 4.39
CA PRO A 33 -10.58 1.77 5.15
C PRO A 33 -10.81 2.00 6.65
N GLU A 34 -11.97 2.54 7.04
CA GLU A 34 -12.32 2.83 8.44
C GLU A 34 -12.66 1.57 9.24
N GLN A 35 -13.11 0.49 8.59
CA GLN A 35 -13.31 -0.81 9.23
C GLN A 35 -12.01 -1.61 9.43
N HIS A 36 -10.90 -1.11 8.91
CA HIS A 36 -9.63 -1.84 8.86
C HIS A 36 -8.55 -1.20 9.74
N ILE A 37 -8.91 -1.01 11.00
CA ILE A 37 -8.05 -0.46 12.05
C ILE A 37 -7.43 -1.61 12.88
N THR A 38 -6.18 -1.46 13.29
CA THR A 38 -5.49 -2.39 14.19
C THR A 38 -5.93 -2.19 15.64
N PRO A 39 -5.68 -3.16 16.55
CA PRO A 39 -5.99 -2.97 17.97
C PRO A 39 -5.36 -1.73 18.61
N LEU A 40 -4.20 -1.29 18.08
CA LEU A 40 -3.50 -0.07 18.51
C LEU A 40 -3.99 1.20 17.79
N ARG A 41 -5.14 1.15 17.13
CA ARG A 41 -5.81 2.26 16.45
C ARG A 41 -5.07 2.81 15.22
N GLY A 42 -4.20 2.02 14.61
CA GLY A 42 -3.54 2.35 13.34
C GLY A 42 -4.32 1.85 12.13
N SER A 43 -4.29 2.59 11.01
CA SER A 43 -4.92 2.15 9.76
C SER A 43 -4.04 1.13 9.02
N LYS A 44 -4.58 -0.07 8.77
CA LYS A 44 -3.88 -1.12 8.02
C LYS A 44 -3.52 -0.67 6.61
N LEU A 45 -4.45 0.02 5.93
CA LEU A 45 -4.23 0.57 4.60
C LEU A 45 -3.02 1.51 4.60
N TRP A 46 -2.96 2.41 5.57
CA TRP A 46 -1.87 3.37 5.68
C TRP A 46 -0.53 2.73 6.01
N GLN A 47 -0.51 1.67 6.81
CA GLN A 47 0.72 0.94 7.08
C GLN A 47 1.29 0.30 5.81
N LEU A 48 0.43 -0.26 4.95
CA LEU A 48 0.86 -0.79 3.65
C LEU A 48 1.33 0.34 2.73
N ALA A 49 0.54 1.41 2.61
CA ALA A 49 0.87 2.53 1.75
C ALA A 49 2.18 3.21 2.15
N LEU A 50 2.42 3.40 3.46
CA LEU A 50 3.66 3.98 3.98
C LEU A 50 4.86 3.12 3.62
N LEU A 51 4.75 1.79 3.76
CA LEU A 51 5.81 0.87 3.35
C LEU A 51 6.10 1.01 1.86
N GLU A 52 5.07 1.00 1.01
CA GLU A 52 5.27 1.09 -0.45
C GLU A 52 5.79 2.46 -0.89
N LEU A 53 5.38 3.55 -0.23
CA LEU A 53 5.97 4.88 -0.47
C LEU A 53 7.45 4.90 -0.12
N TRP A 54 7.84 4.30 1.01
CA TRP A 54 9.26 4.19 1.38
C TRP A 54 10.06 3.37 0.35
N LEU A 55 9.50 2.26 -0.12
CA LEU A 55 10.13 1.42 -1.14
C LEU A 55 10.27 2.14 -2.48
N GLN A 56 9.29 2.93 -2.89
CA GLN A 56 9.38 3.72 -4.13
C GLN A 56 10.45 4.82 -4.05
N ASP A 57 10.65 5.40 -2.86
CA ASP A 57 11.65 6.46 -2.64
C ASP A 57 13.09 5.89 -2.55
N HIS A 58 13.25 4.67 -2.03
CA HIS A 58 14.56 4.10 -1.71
C HIS A 58 15.01 2.93 -2.60
N LEU A 59 14.10 2.31 -3.38
CA LEU A 59 14.44 1.20 -4.27
C LEU A 59 14.25 1.58 -5.74
N PRO A 60 15.16 1.13 -6.62
CA PRO A 60 14.94 1.23 -8.05
C PRO A 60 13.69 0.44 -8.47
N ALA A 61 13.07 0.86 -9.56
CA ALA A 61 11.83 0.29 -10.10
C ALA A 61 11.89 -1.23 -10.44
N GLY A 62 13.10 -1.83 -10.41
CA GLY A 62 13.36 -3.25 -10.71
C GLY A 62 13.45 -4.20 -9.51
N GLY A 63 13.29 -3.74 -8.27
CA GLY A 63 13.48 -4.60 -7.09
C GLY A 63 14.94 -4.90 -6.77
N VAL A 64 15.18 -5.57 -5.64
CA VAL A 64 16.53 -6.02 -5.25
C VAL A 64 17.00 -7.05 -6.28
N ALA A 65 18.14 -6.75 -6.91
CA ALA A 65 18.88 -7.70 -7.74
C ALA A 65 19.33 -8.91 -6.91
#